data_AF-A0A920G8L6-F1
#
_entry.id   AF-A0A920G8L6-F1
#
_cell.length_a   1.000
_cell.length_b   1.000
_cell.length_c   1.000
_cell.angle_alpha   90.00
_cell.angle_beta   90.00
_cell.angle_gamma   90.00
#
_symmetry.space_group_name_H-M   'P 1'
#
loop_
_entity.id
_entity.type
_entity.pdbx_description
1 polymer ?
#
loop_
_entity_poly.entity_id
_entity_poly.type
_entity_poly.pdbx_seq_one_letter_code
_entity_poly.pdbx_strand_id
1 'polypeptide(L)' 'MQKQVSQRGGELFCENLDNRVLIGGEAKIYMRGEIELN' A
#
# COMPACT_ATOMS: atom_id res chain seq x y z
N MET A 1 -0.23 -14.06 -1.12
CA MET A 1 -1.07 -12.85 -0.99
C MET A 1 -1.78 -12.92 0.35
N GLN A 2 -1.69 -11.85 1.15
CA GLN A 2 -2.29 -11.76 2.48
C GLN A 2 -3.28 -10.60 2.53
N LYS A 3 -4.34 -10.73 3.33
CA LYS A 3 -5.37 -9.69 3.48
C LYS A 3 -5.15 -8.90 4.76
N GLN A 4 -5.19 -7.57 4.65
CA GLN A 4 -5.15 -6.67 5.81
C GLN A 4 -6.51 -6.66 6.51
N VAL A 5 -6.51 -6.76 7.84
CA VAL A 5 -7.73 -6.95 8.65
C VAL A 5 -8.48 -5.67 9.00
N SER A 6 -7.93 -4.50 8.66
CA SER A 6 -8.59 -3.22 8.94
C SER A 6 -9.87 -3.08 8.11
N GLN A 7 -10.84 -2.29 8.58
CA GLN A 7 -12.08 -2.01 7.85
C GLN A 7 -11.82 -1.40 6.46
N ARG A 8 -10.70 -0.67 6.30
CA ARG A 8 -10.26 -0.09 5.03
C ARG A 8 -9.82 -1.14 4.01
N GLY A 9 -9.52 -2.37 4.46
CA GLY A 9 -8.99 -3.44 3.63
C GLY A 9 -7.55 -3.22 3.18
N GLY A 10 -7.13 -4.01 2.19
CA GLY A 10 -5.82 -3.98 1.58
C GLY A 10 -5.27 -5.37 1.32
N GLU A 11 -4.59 -5.55 0.19
CA GLU A 11 -3.89 -6.79 -0.15
C GLU A 11 -2.39 -6.56 -0.09
N LEU A 12 -1.68 -7.48 0.55
CA LEU A 12 -0.22 -7.48 0.67
C LEU A 12 0.35 -8.67 -0.11
N PHE A 13 1.32 -8.36 -0.95
CA PHE A 13 2.17 -9.35 -1.60
C PHE A 13 3.45 -9.48 -0.76
N CYS A 14 3.74 -10.68 -0.28
CA CYS A 14 4.91 -10.91 0.57
C CYS A 14 5.76 -12.03 -0.02
N GLU A 15 7.07 -11.83 -0.07
CA GLU A 15 8.05 -12.82 -0.46
C GLU A 15 9.13 -12.91 0.62
N ASN A 16 9.43 -14.14 1.07
CA ASN A 16 10.50 -14.37 2.03
C ASN A 16 11.83 -14.47 1.28
N LEU A 17 12.78 -13.60 1.62
CA LEU A 17 14.15 -13.58 1.08
C LEU A 17 15.16 -13.97 2.18
N ASP A 18 14.75 -14.89 3.05
CA ASP A 18 15.43 -15.43 4.22
C ASP A 18 15.76 -14.39 5.30
N ASN A 19 16.75 -13.53 5.06
CA ASN A 19 17.21 -12.52 6.03
C ASN A 19 16.32 -11.27 6.06
N ARG A 20 15.38 -11.16 5.11
CA ARG A 20 14.42 -10.06 4.99
C ARG A 20 13.19 -10.51 4.22
N VAL A 21 12.13 -9.72 4.30
CA VAL A 21 10.91 -9.92 3.51
C VAL A 21 10.73 -8.78 2.51
N LEU A 22 10.31 -9.11 1.30
CA LEU A 22 9.77 -8.15 0.35
C LEU A 22 8.28 -7.98 0.63
N ILE A 23 7.81 -6.74 0.66
CA ILE A 23 6.40 -6.40 0.84
C ILE A 23 5.99 -5.46 -0.28
N GLY A 24 4.92 -5.81 -0.99
CA GLY A 24 4.33 -5.03 -2.08
C GLY A 24 2.82 -4.89 -1.94
N GLY A 25 2.25 -3.95 -2.69
CA GLY A 25 0.82 -3.66 -2.73
C GLY A 25 0.49 -2.73 -3.90
N GLU A 26 -0.79 -2.56 -4.18
CA GLU A 26 -1.27 -1.67 -5.24
C GLU A 26 -1.52 -0.25 -4.71
N ALA A 27 -1.19 0.76 -5.51
CA ALA A 27 -1.45 2.17 -5.20
C ALA A 27 -2.58 2.72 -6.07
N LYS A 28 -3.41 3.59 -5.49
CA LYS A 28 -4.50 4.26 -6.22
C LYS A 28 -4.46 5.76 -5.97
N ILE A 29 -4.51 6.54 -7.05
CA ILE A 29 -4.66 8.00 -6.97
C ILE A 29 -6.09 8.31 -6.54
N TYR A 30 -6.25 8.99 -5.41
CA TYR A 30 -7.55 9.46 -4.95
C TYR A 30 -7.91 10.81 -5.56
N MET A 31 -6.97 11.76 -5.52
CA MET A 31 -7.15 13.12 -6.02
C MET A 31 -5.83 13.65 -6.57
N ARG A 32 -5.93 14.57 -7.55
CA ARG A 32 -4.84 15.40 -8.02
C ARG A 32 -5.35 16.85 -8.08
N GLY A 33 -4.57 17.79 -7.57
CA GLY A 33 -4.92 19.21 -7.55
C GLY A 33 -3.73 20.06 -7.09
N GLU A 34 -3.99 21.34 -6.89
CA GLU A 34 -3.01 22.35 -6.50
C GLU A 34 -3.41 22.94 -5.14
N ILE A 35 -2.42 23.32 -4.33
CA ILE A 35 -2.63 24.02 -3.07
C ILE A 35 -2.18 25.46 -3.27
N GLU A 36 -3.12 26.40 -3.25
CA GLU A 36 -2.85 27.83 -3.32
C GLU A 36 -2.52 28.36 -1.92
N LEU A 37 -1.36 29.01 -1.79
CA LEU A 37 -0.92 29.65 -0.55
C LEU A 37 -0.90 31.16 -0.78
N ASN A 38 -1.80 31.89 -0.09
CA ASN A 38 -1.86 33.35 -0.11
C ASN A 38 -0.72 34.01 0.66
#